data_AF-A0A0G0CW17-F1
#
_entry.id   AF-A0A0G0CW17-F1
#
_cell.length_a   1.000
_cell.length_b   1.000
_cell.length_c   1.000
_cell.angle_alpha   90.00
_cell.angle_beta   90.00
_cell.angle_gamma   90.00
#
_symmetry.space_group_name_H-M   'P 1'
#
loop_
_entity.id
_entity.type
_entity.pdbx_description
1 polymer ?
#
loop_
_entity_poly.entity_id
_entity_poly.type
_entity_poly.pdbx_seq_one_letter_code
_entity_poly.pdbx_strand_id
1 'polypeptide(L)'
;MEGEKDLEKLSPELQEKSLDQIDLSDFFAELEEYHAEFNLGALMGSRSINLIEKGRIEKLEEERNNALDRIKEKYRKDLSRIGLNLEFIDDKNSYQDAKNTGDLEYAEYDDETKYEIWRLTNKKVIIHLVGTKRFLNYLDSFEKNQSLSNKEQPDEKQLEKSQISEGQLKGLAVLLRFLINQIAIQHDPSNPNNKENISGLLIDLNQIVKKCEKLKIDKDKAEFSESTETLSEYSKFSGCLKEYLLAKNNHLLDEVGGNNFGPSQWHIDCSKKNYLKKWKKTLETIDQIKENPKARALLEKVIKNLKESLEYAKKDLERDLLPIDTRTINPANKIEEEIEEDKRDAIVTDKRIIIDKVYSKLKKIK
;
A
#
# COMPACT_ATOMS: atom_id res chain seq x y z
N MET A 1 -45.73 -44.59 18.08
CA MET A 1 -45.61 -43.50 17.08
C MET A 1 -46.16 -42.25 17.72
N GLU A 2 -45.58 -41.10 17.39
CA GLU A 2 -45.85 -39.76 17.94
C GLU A 2 -44.98 -39.39 19.15
N GLY A 3 -43.69 -39.21 18.86
CA GLY A 3 -42.71 -38.53 19.72
C GLY A 3 -41.69 -37.72 18.90
N GLU A 4 -41.98 -37.41 17.64
CA GLU A 4 -41.15 -36.61 16.74
C GLU A 4 -42.05 -35.61 16.02
N LYS A 5 -42.31 -34.44 16.61
CA LYS A 5 -42.98 -33.34 15.89
C LYS A 5 -42.74 -31.93 16.43
N ASP A 6 -41.72 -31.73 17.26
CA ASP A 6 -41.43 -30.41 17.86
C ASP A 6 -39.98 -29.94 17.66
N LEU A 7 -39.37 -30.25 16.51
CA LEU A 7 -38.11 -29.63 16.06
C LEU A 7 -38.31 -28.50 15.01
N GLU A 8 -39.55 -28.18 14.64
CA GLU A 8 -39.88 -27.21 13.58
C GLU A 8 -40.26 -25.78 14.07
N LYS A 9 -39.80 -25.35 15.25
CA LYS A 9 -39.99 -23.97 15.70
C LYS A 9 -38.73 -23.32 16.27
N LEU A 10 -37.66 -23.34 15.48
CA LEU A 10 -36.57 -22.37 15.61
C LEU A 10 -36.81 -21.24 14.60
N SER A 11 -36.73 -19.98 15.07
CA SER A 11 -36.94 -18.78 14.27
C SER A 11 -36.09 -18.81 12.98
N PRO A 12 -36.63 -18.46 11.79
CA PRO A 12 -35.90 -18.50 10.51
C PRO A 12 -34.60 -17.67 10.48
N GLU A 13 -34.42 -16.76 11.42
CA GLU A 13 -33.28 -15.83 11.52
C GLU A 13 -31.99 -16.45 12.09
N LEU A 14 -32.00 -17.73 12.47
CA LEU A 14 -30.87 -18.40 13.15
C LEU A 14 -30.42 -19.72 12.50
N GLN A 15 -30.75 -19.97 11.23
CA GLN A 15 -29.98 -20.96 10.47
C GLN A 15 -28.61 -20.33 10.16
N GLU A 16 -27.59 -20.67 10.94
CA GLU A 16 -26.21 -20.27 10.65
C GLU A 16 -25.87 -20.68 9.21
N LYS A 17 -25.59 -19.69 8.34
CA LYS A 17 -25.16 -19.91 6.95
C LYS A 17 -24.10 -21.01 6.91
N SER A 18 -24.12 -21.92 5.94
CA SER A 18 -22.94 -22.78 5.75
C SER A 18 -21.73 -21.95 5.31
N LEU A 19 -20.50 -22.45 5.47
CA LEU A 19 -19.30 -21.67 5.13
C LEU A 19 -19.31 -21.25 3.66
N ASP A 20 -19.71 -22.14 2.77
CA ASP A 20 -19.88 -21.93 1.32
C ASP A 20 -20.98 -20.94 0.94
N GLN A 21 -21.82 -20.51 1.88
CA GLN A 21 -22.85 -19.46 1.66
C GLN A 21 -22.37 -18.06 2.06
N ILE A 22 -21.17 -17.94 2.63
CA ILE A 22 -20.60 -16.65 2.97
C ILE A 22 -20.08 -16.00 1.69
N ASP A 23 -20.66 -14.85 1.34
CA ASP A 23 -20.26 -14.00 0.22
C ASP A 23 -19.67 -12.69 0.79
N LEU A 24 -18.46 -12.33 0.32
CA LEU A 24 -17.73 -11.15 0.77
C LEU A 24 -17.94 -9.94 -0.15
N SER A 25 -18.67 -10.08 -1.25
CA SER A 25 -18.87 -8.98 -2.22
C SER A 25 -19.55 -7.76 -1.58
N ASP A 26 -20.64 -7.95 -0.83
CA ASP A 26 -21.33 -6.86 -0.13
C ASP A 26 -20.44 -6.20 0.93
N PHE A 27 -19.65 -6.99 1.65
CA PHE A 27 -18.68 -6.49 2.62
C PHE A 27 -17.64 -5.57 1.96
N PHE A 28 -17.10 -5.97 0.82
CA PHE A 28 -16.13 -5.14 0.09
C PHE A 28 -16.77 -3.94 -0.60
N ALA A 29 -18.00 -4.05 -1.08
CA ALA A 29 -18.73 -2.91 -1.63
C ALA A 29 -18.94 -1.82 -0.56
N GLU A 30 -19.33 -2.19 0.65
CA GLU A 30 -19.46 -1.24 1.77
C GLU A 30 -18.11 -0.67 2.23
N LEU A 31 -17.04 -1.46 2.20
CA LEU A 31 -15.70 -0.94 2.47
C LEU A 31 -15.23 0.03 1.38
N GLU A 32 -15.55 -0.22 0.12
CA GLU A 32 -15.25 0.70 -0.99
C GLU A 32 -16.04 2.00 -0.86
N GLU A 33 -17.32 1.94 -0.48
CA GLU A 33 -18.15 3.12 -0.21
C GLU A 33 -17.60 3.92 0.98
N TYR A 34 -17.24 3.23 2.07
CA TYR A 34 -16.56 3.84 3.20
C TYR A 34 -15.25 4.53 2.77
N HIS A 35 -14.42 3.87 1.97
CA HIS A 35 -13.19 4.46 1.46
C HIS A 35 -13.47 5.65 0.53
N ALA A 36 -14.49 5.59 -0.31
CA ALA A 36 -14.87 6.69 -1.19
C ALA A 36 -15.31 7.93 -0.39
N GLU A 37 -16.02 7.74 0.72
CA GLU A 37 -16.49 8.83 1.58
C GLU A 37 -15.37 9.42 2.45
N PHE A 38 -14.47 8.58 2.96
CA PHE A 38 -13.50 8.98 3.99
C PHE A 38 -12.03 8.96 3.53
N ASN A 39 -11.73 8.75 2.25
CA ASN A 39 -10.35 8.87 1.75
C ASN A 39 -9.86 10.33 1.75
N LEU A 40 -8.54 10.50 1.70
CA LEU A 40 -7.87 11.81 1.68
C LEU A 40 -8.43 12.73 0.58
N GLY A 41 -8.63 12.22 -0.64
CA GLY A 41 -9.16 13.01 -1.75
C GLY A 41 -10.59 13.50 -1.52
N ALA A 42 -11.45 12.67 -0.94
CA ALA A 42 -12.82 13.03 -0.60
C ALA A 42 -12.88 14.02 0.56
N LEU A 43 -12.09 13.80 1.61
CA LEU A 43 -11.96 14.73 2.74
C LEU A 43 -11.42 16.10 2.28
N MET A 44 -10.43 16.12 1.39
CA MET A 44 -9.89 17.36 0.82
C MET A 44 -10.88 18.01 -0.16
N GLY A 45 -11.47 17.29 -1.11
CA GLY A 45 -12.31 17.87 -2.15
C GLY A 45 -13.68 18.35 -1.65
N SER A 46 -14.32 17.60 -0.74
CA SER A 46 -15.69 17.92 -0.28
C SER A 46 -15.73 18.68 1.05
N ARG A 47 -14.67 18.57 1.88
CA ARG A 47 -14.62 19.16 3.23
C ARG A 47 -13.48 20.19 3.41
N SER A 48 -12.60 20.34 2.40
CA SER A 48 -11.67 21.45 2.11
C SER A 48 -12.09 22.83 2.62
N ILE A 49 -13.33 23.20 2.29
CA ILE A 49 -13.80 24.58 2.46
C ILE A 49 -14.22 24.87 3.92
N ASN A 50 -14.29 23.85 4.80
CA ASN A 50 -15.04 23.98 6.06
C ASN A 50 -14.51 23.19 7.28
N LEU A 51 -13.34 22.50 7.17
CA LEU A 51 -12.73 21.72 8.26
C LEU A 51 -12.09 22.57 9.39
N ILE A 52 -12.23 23.89 9.36
CA ILE A 52 -11.54 24.84 10.25
C ILE A 52 -12.13 24.87 11.68
N GLU A 53 -13.31 24.29 11.90
CA GLU A 53 -13.92 24.22 13.22
C GLU A 53 -13.58 22.89 13.93
N LYS A 54 -12.88 22.94 15.07
CA LYS A 54 -12.51 21.74 15.87
C LYS A 54 -13.70 20.79 16.12
N GLY A 55 -14.91 21.33 16.34
CA GLY A 55 -16.13 20.53 16.53
C GLY A 55 -16.61 19.76 15.29
N ARG A 56 -16.23 20.19 14.07
CA ARG A 56 -16.52 19.45 12.84
C ARG A 56 -15.54 18.30 12.62
N ILE A 57 -14.26 18.48 12.97
CA ILE A 57 -13.23 17.41 12.91
C ILE A 57 -13.66 16.23 13.80
N GLU A 58 -14.05 16.51 15.05
CA GLU A 58 -14.53 15.49 16.00
C GLU A 58 -15.78 14.77 15.47
N LYS A 59 -16.76 15.52 14.95
CA LYS A 59 -17.98 14.95 14.37
C LYS A 59 -17.69 14.05 13.17
N LEU A 60 -16.75 14.46 12.31
CA LEU A 60 -16.33 13.64 11.16
C LEU A 60 -15.57 12.39 11.59
N GLU A 61 -14.75 12.49 12.64
CA GLU A 61 -14.12 11.31 13.23
C GLU A 61 -15.17 10.34 13.77
N GLU A 62 -16.18 10.86 14.48
CA GLU A 62 -17.29 10.08 15.01
C GLU A 62 -18.11 9.43 13.89
N GLU A 63 -18.51 10.18 12.85
CA GLU A 63 -19.22 9.67 11.68
C GLU A 63 -18.45 8.53 11.01
N ARG A 64 -17.14 8.74 10.81
CA ARG A 64 -16.26 7.73 10.23
C ARG A 64 -16.14 6.48 11.11
N ASN A 65 -15.92 6.64 12.42
CA ASN A 65 -15.80 5.50 13.33
C ASN A 65 -17.12 4.72 13.38
N ASN A 66 -18.25 5.44 13.47
CA ASN A 66 -19.59 4.85 13.45
C ASN A 66 -19.87 4.10 12.15
N ALA A 67 -19.46 4.64 11.00
CA ALA A 67 -19.64 3.97 9.71
C ALA A 67 -18.86 2.64 9.67
N LEU A 68 -17.59 2.62 10.11
CA LEU A 68 -16.83 1.37 10.13
C LEU A 68 -17.35 0.40 11.20
N ASP A 69 -17.75 0.88 12.38
CA ASP A 69 -18.31 0.03 13.44
C ASP A 69 -19.60 -0.66 12.98
N ARG A 70 -20.42 0.02 12.17
CA ARG A 70 -21.59 -0.59 11.52
C ARG A 70 -21.19 -1.71 10.57
N ILE A 71 -20.20 -1.49 9.71
CA ILE A 71 -19.68 -2.53 8.81
C ILE A 71 -19.12 -3.70 9.63
N LYS A 72 -18.30 -3.40 10.65
CA LYS A 72 -17.67 -4.39 11.53
C LYS A 72 -18.71 -5.27 12.21
N GLU A 73 -19.74 -4.67 12.81
CA GLU A 73 -20.78 -5.42 13.53
C GLU A 73 -21.68 -6.20 12.55
N LYS A 74 -22.04 -5.61 11.40
CA LYS A 74 -22.83 -6.28 10.35
C LYS A 74 -22.16 -7.56 9.86
N TYR A 75 -20.85 -7.54 9.61
CA TYR A 75 -20.11 -8.67 9.05
C TYR A 75 -19.33 -9.48 10.09
N ARG A 76 -19.41 -9.15 11.38
CA ARG A 76 -18.60 -9.74 12.46
C ARG A 76 -18.64 -11.27 12.49
N LYS A 77 -19.84 -11.84 12.42
CA LYS A 77 -20.04 -13.29 12.50
C LYS A 77 -19.44 -14.00 11.28
N ASP A 78 -19.71 -13.49 10.09
CA ASP A 78 -19.23 -14.08 8.84
C ASP A 78 -17.70 -13.99 8.76
N LEU A 79 -17.09 -12.82 9.06
CA LEU A 79 -15.63 -12.63 9.11
C LEU A 79 -14.96 -13.57 10.14
N SER A 80 -15.49 -13.65 11.36
CA SER A 80 -14.91 -14.48 12.43
C SER A 80 -14.91 -15.98 12.08
N ARG A 81 -15.95 -16.46 11.38
CA ARG A 81 -16.08 -17.85 10.96
C ARG A 81 -15.06 -18.24 9.90
N ILE A 82 -14.77 -17.33 8.98
CA ILE A 82 -13.72 -17.53 7.95
C ILE A 82 -12.32 -17.12 8.44
N GLY A 83 -12.17 -16.65 9.68
CA GLY A 83 -10.87 -16.33 10.26
C GLY A 83 -10.32 -14.95 9.88
N LEU A 84 -11.19 -14.00 9.54
CA LEU A 84 -10.87 -12.60 9.30
C LEU A 84 -11.35 -11.72 10.46
N ASN A 85 -10.67 -10.59 10.66
CA ASN A 85 -11.09 -9.55 11.60
C ASN A 85 -10.80 -8.16 11.02
N LEU A 86 -11.70 -7.21 11.26
CA LEU A 86 -11.58 -5.83 10.79
C LEU A 86 -11.13 -4.92 11.94
N GLU A 87 -10.05 -4.16 11.74
CA GLU A 87 -9.49 -3.24 12.74
C GLU A 87 -9.12 -1.87 12.17
N PHE A 88 -9.07 -0.89 13.07
CA PHE A 88 -8.49 0.42 12.81
C PHE A 88 -7.06 0.44 13.32
N ILE A 89 -6.15 0.96 12.50
CA ILE A 89 -4.86 1.42 12.99
C ILE A 89 -4.74 2.93 12.77
N ASP A 90 -4.55 3.62 13.89
CA ASP A 90 -4.00 4.97 13.90
C ASP A 90 -2.51 4.86 13.64
N ASP A 91 -2.05 5.38 12.50
CA ASP A 91 -0.64 5.55 12.25
C ASP A 91 -0.17 6.76 13.09
N LYS A 92 0.02 6.61 14.41
CA LYS A 92 0.37 7.75 15.27
C LYS A 92 1.79 8.28 15.01
N ASN A 93 2.66 7.43 14.46
CA ASN A 93 4.07 7.75 14.25
C ASN A 93 4.31 8.53 12.95
N SER A 94 3.47 8.34 11.91
CA SER A 94 3.73 8.99 10.63
C SER A 94 3.51 10.52 10.63
N TYR A 95 2.97 11.13 11.70
CA TYR A 95 2.80 12.60 11.76
C TYR A 95 4.15 13.26 11.91
N GLN A 96 4.94 12.72 12.84
CA GLN A 96 6.27 13.25 13.10
C GLN A 96 7.14 13.04 11.87
N ASP A 97 6.96 11.94 11.15
CA ASP A 97 7.64 11.71 9.87
C ASP A 97 7.17 12.68 8.78
N ALA A 98 5.86 12.94 8.62
CA ALA A 98 5.32 13.90 7.67
C ALA A 98 5.74 15.35 7.96
N LYS A 99 5.81 15.72 9.24
CA LYS A 99 6.36 16.99 9.71
C LYS A 99 7.86 17.06 9.41
N ASN A 100 8.58 15.97 9.67
CA ASN A 100 10.01 15.88 9.41
C ASN A 100 10.33 15.83 7.92
N THR A 101 9.46 15.33 7.03
CA THR A 101 9.64 15.29 5.56
C THR A 101 9.27 16.59 4.87
N GLY A 102 8.58 17.50 5.56
CA GLY A 102 8.17 18.79 5.00
C GLY A 102 6.91 18.69 4.14
N ASP A 103 6.25 17.53 4.14
CA ASP A 103 5.03 17.29 3.37
C ASP A 103 3.82 18.07 3.94
N LEU A 104 3.99 18.64 5.14
CA LEU A 104 3.02 19.51 5.82
C LEU A 104 3.33 21.03 5.69
N GLU A 105 4.36 21.42 4.92
CA GLU A 105 4.74 22.85 4.74
C GLU A 105 3.73 23.65 3.89
N TYR A 106 2.75 22.99 3.25
CA TYR A 106 1.83 23.61 2.29
C TYR A 106 0.59 24.27 2.88
N ALA A 107 0.36 24.19 4.19
CA ALA A 107 -0.86 24.72 4.78
C ALA A 107 -0.58 25.85 5.78
N GLU A 108 -1.29 26.98 5.65
CA GLU A 108 -1.23 28.14 6.57
C GLU A 108 -1.79 27.84 7.97
N TYR A 109 -2.14 26.59 8.27
CA TYR A 109 -2.71 26.18 9.56
C TYR A 109 -1.66 26.06 10.67
N ASP A 110 -2.12 26.22 11.91
CA ASP A 110 -1.32 25.91 13.10
C ASP A 110 -0.98 24.40 13.19
N ASP A 111 0.02 24.07 14.01
CA ASP A 111 0.54 22.72 14.16
C ASP A 111 -0.51 21.71 14.67
N GLU A 112 -1.46 22.16 15.52
CA GLU A 112 -2.52 21.33 16.10
C GLU A 112 -3.55 20.95 15.03
N THR A 113 -3.96 21.92 14.21
CA THR A 113 -4.87 21.71 13.09
C THR A 113 -4.23 20.84 12.01
N LYS A 114 -2.93 21.05 11.73
CA LYS A 114 -2.15 20.16 10.84
C LYS A 114 -2.13 18.72 11.37
N TYR A 115 -1.93 18.55 12.68
CA TYR A 115 -1.95 17.23 13.32
C TYR A 115 -3.30 16.55 13.20
N GLU A 116 -4.39 17.25 13.48
CA GLU A 116 -5.73 16.64 13.41
C GLU A 116 -6.15 16.32 11.97
N ILE A 117 -5.90 17.21 10.99
CA ILE A 117 -6.13 16.90 9.58
C ILE A 117 -5.30 15.69 9.14
N TRP A 118 -4.04 15.64 9.54
CA TRP A 118 -3.15 14.54 9.22
C TRP A 118 -3.60 13.22 9.88
N ARG A 119 -4.00 13.25 11.15
CA ARG A 119 -4.51 12.09 11.90
C ARG A 119 -5.80 11.57 11.29
N LEU A 120 -6.71 12.46 10.91
CA LEU A 120 -7.94 12.11 10.21
C LEU A 120 -7.64 11.46 8.86
N THR A 121 -6.66 11.95 8.11
CA THR A 121 -6.40 11.47 6.75
C THR A 121 -5.57 10.19 6.67
N ASN A 122 -4.87 9.82 7.76
CA ASN A 122 -3.94 8.68 7.76
C ASN A 122 -4.40 7.46 8.58
N LYS A 123 -5.68 7.41 9.04
CA LYS A 123 -6.21 6.17 9.61
C LYS A 123 -6.36 5.11 8.52
N LYS A 124 -5.89 3.89 8.82
CA LYS A 124 -5.91 2.76 7.89
C LYS A 124 -6.89 1.71 8.39
N VAL A 125 -7.69 1.17 7.47
CA VAL A 125 -8.52 -0.02 7.70
C VAL A 125 -7.66 -1.26 7.49
N ILE A 126 -7.69 -2.18 8.44
CA ILE A 126 -6.93 -3.43 8.41
C ILE A 126 -7.87 -4.63 8.43
N ILE A 127 -7.55 -5.64 7.62
CA ILE A 127 -8.18 -6.96 7.67
C ILE A 127 -7.11 -7.93 8.14
N HIS A 128 -7.23 -8.40 9.38
CA HIS A 128 -6.33 -9.40 9.92
C HIS A 128 -6.77 -10.79 9.49
N LEU A 129 -5.83 -11.57 8.95
CA LEU A 129 -5.96 -13.01 8.83
C LEU A 129 -5.64 -13.66 10.19
N VAL A 130 -6.64 -13.75 11.06
CA VAL A 130 -6.49 -14.24 12.45
C VAL A 130 -6.46 -15.77 12.52
N GLY A 131 -6.99 -16.45 11.50
CA GLY A 131 -7.02 -17.91 11.46
C GLY A 131 -6.91 -18.46 10.05
N THR A 132 -5.69 -18.57 9.52
CA THR A 132 -5.40 -19.13 8.18
C THR A 132 -6.06 -20.49 7.97
N LYS A 133 -6.04 -21.38 8.99
CA LYS A 133 -6.74 -22.66 8.92
C LYS A 133 -8.26 -22.53 8.74
N ARG A 134 -8.91 -21.55 9.38
CA ARG A 134 -10.35 -21.30 9.19
C ARG A 134 -10.63 -20.79 7.79
N PHE A 135 -9.78 -19.92 7.27
CA PHE A 135 -9.92 -19.41 5.92
C PHE A 135 -9.71 -20.50 4.86
N LEU A 136 -8.71 -21.37 5.05
CA LEU A 136 -8.51 -22.55 4.21
C LEU A 136 -9.70 -23.51 4.29
N ASN A 137 -10.29 -23.74 5.46
CA ASN A 137 -11.51 -24.54 5.61
C ASN A 137 -12.71 -23.92 4.88
N TYR A 138 -12.82 -22.59 4.87
CA TYR A 138 -13.81 -21.87 4.07
C TYR A 138 -13.59 -22.15 2.57
N LEU A 139 -12.36 -22.06 2.08
CA LEU A 139 -12.05 -22.43 0.70
C LEU A 139 -12.31 -23.91 0.38
N ASP A 140 -12.01 -24.81 1.32
CA ASP A 140 -12.28 -26.25 1.19
C ASP A 140 -13.78 -26.56 1.11
N SER A 141 -14.64 -25.70 1.67
CA SER A 141 -16.10 -25.89 1.62
C SER A 141 -16.62 -25.83 0.18
N PHE A 142 -16.02 -24.98 -0.66
CA PHE A 142 -16.34 -24.91 -2.08
C PHE A 142 -15.92 -26.16 -2.86
N GLU A 143 -14.74 -26.73 -2.55
CA GLU A 143 -14.24 -27.94 -3.21
C GLU A 143 -15.09 -29.18 -2.86
N LYS A 144 -15.55 -29.28 -1.60
CA LYS A 144 -16.43 -30.36 -1.16
C LYS A 144 -17.78 -30.32 -1.88
N ASN A 145 -18.34 -29.12 -2.06
CA ASN A 145 -19.60 -28.95 -2.78
C ASN A 145 -19.48 -29.26 -4.28
N GLN A 146 -18.36 -28.91 -4.91
CA GLN A 146 -18.05 -29.33 -6.29
C GLN A 146 -17.87 -30.85 -6.43
N SER A 147 -17.31 -31.51 -5.42
CA SER A 147 -17.09 -32.96 -5.44
C SER A 147 -18.40 -33.75 -5.25
N LEU A 148 -19.37 -33.18 -4.54
CA LEU A 148 -20.69 -33.76 -4.32
C LEU A 148 -21.59 -33.65 -5.56
N SER A 149 -21.50 -32.58 -6.37
CA SER A 149 -22.28 -32.48 -7.61
C SER A 149 -21.78 -33.39 -8.75
N ASN A 150 -20.59 -33.99 -8.61
CA ASN A 150 -20.04 -34.94 -9.56
C ASN A 150 -20.41 -36.41 -9.25
N LYS A 151 -21.12 -36.69 -8.15
CA LYS A 151 -21.61 -38.02 -7.78
C LYS A 151 -23.14 -37.97 -7.66
N GLU A 152 -23.81 -38.68 -8.56
CA GLU A 152 -25.27 -38.82 -8.72
C GLU A 152 -25.95 -37.69 -9.52
N GLN A 153 -26.95 -38.07 -10.35
CA GLN A 153 -27.67 -37.19 -11.28
C GLN A 153 -28.18 -35.94 -10.55
N PRO A 154 -27.59 -34.75 -10.75
CA PRO A 154 -28.01 -33.56 -10.02
C PRO A 154 -29.20 -32.96 -10.75
N ASP A 155 -30.27 -32.66 -9.99
CA ASP A 155 -31.28 -31.68 -10.42
C ASP A 155 -30.57 -30.39 -10.84
N GLU A 156 -31.03 -29.69 -11.89
CA GLU A 156 -30.43 -28.42 -12.36
C GLU A 156 -30.27 -27.38 -11.22
N LYS A 157 -31.16 -27.41 -10.23
CA LYS A 157 -31.09 -26.56 -9.01
C LYS A 157 -29.95 -26.93 -8.04
N GLN A 158 -29.40 -28.15 -8.10
CA GLN A 158 -28.24 -28.59 -7.32
C GLN A 158 -26.91 -28.28 -8.02
N LEU A 159 -26.92 -28.27 -9.36
CA LEU A 159 -25.78 -27.86 -10.18
C LEU A 159 -25.41 -26.38 -9.96
N GLU A 160 -26.39 -25.48 -9.92
CA GLU A 160 -26.18 -24.04 -9.63
C GLU A 160 -25.67 -23.78 -8.21
N LYS A 161 -26.05 -24.59 -7.22
CA LYS A 161 -25.57 -24.47 -5.81
C LYS A 161 -24.14 -24.99 -5.60
N SER A 162 -23.58 -25.74 -6.57
CA SER A 162 -22.30 -26.42 -6.43
C SER A 162 -21.10 -25.62 -6.95
N GLN A 163 -21.34 -24.51 -7.64
CA GLN A 163 -20.31 -23.64 -8.19
C GLN A 163 -20.15 -22.40 -7.31
N ILE A 164 -18.90 -21.93 -7.16
CA ILE A 164 -18.62 -20.66 -6.46
C ILE A 164 -19.34 -19.55 -7.23
N SER A 165 -20.11 -18.71 -6.54
CA SER A 165 -20.82 -17.61 -7.18
C SER A 165 -19.83 -16.56 -7.70
N GLU A 166 -20.24 -15.77 -8.71
CA GLU A 166 -19.40 -14.67 -9.18
C GLU A 166 -19.12 -13.63 -8.09
N GLY A 167 -20.08 -13.36 -7.21
CA GLY A 167 -19.92 -12.48 -6.05
C GLY A 167 -18.83 -12.97 -5.09
N GLN A 168 -18.85 -14.27 -4.78
CA GLN A 168 -17.83 -14.91 -3.95
C GLN A 168 -16.44 -14.85 -4.57
N LEU A 169 -16.33 -15.10 -5.88
CA LEU A 169 -15.06 -14.97 -6.60
C LEU A 169 -14.53 -13.55 -6.55
N LYS A 170 -15.39 -12.55 -6.79
CA LYS A 170 -15.02 -11.13 -6.73
C LYS A 170 -14.59 -10.74 -5.31
N GLY A 171 -15.34 -11.14 -4.28
CA GLY A 171 -15.00 -10.86 -2.89
C GLY A 171 -13.66 -11.48 -2.47
N LEU A 172 -13.37 -12.71 -2.92
CA LEU A 172 -12.07 -13.35 -2.70
C LEU A 172 -10.92 -12.61 -3.39
N ALA A 173 -11.12 -12.15 -4.63
CA ALA A 173 -10.12 -11.38 -5.37
C ALA A 173 -9.79 -10.06 -4.64
N VAL A 174 -10.81 -9.33 -4.22
CA VAL A 174 -10.64 -8.06 -3.49
C VAL A 174 -9.97 -8.30 -2.14
N LEU A 175 -10.33 -9.35 -1.41
CA LEU A 175 -9.67 -9.71 -0.15
C LEU A 175 -8.17 -9.96 -0.34
N LEU A 176 -7.81 -10.76 -1.35
CA LEU A 176 -6.41 -11.06 -1.64
C LEU A 176 -5.64 -9.78 -1.96
N ARG A 177 -6.17 -8.94 -2.85
CA ARG A 177 -5.59 -7.63 -3.17
C ARG A 177 -5.40 -6.79 -1.90
N PHE A 178 -6.39 -6.76 -1.02
CA PHE A 178 -6.33 -6.02 0.23
C PHE A 178 -5.22 -6.55 1.15
N LEU A 179 -5.19 -7.87 1.42
CA LEU A 179 -4.18 -8.50 2.28
C LEU A 179 -2.75 -8.35 1.72
N ILE A 180 -2.59 -8.43 0.40
CA ILE A 180 -1.29 -8.25 -0.27
C ILE A 180 -0.83 -6.78 -0.19
N ASN A 181 -1.75 -5.84 -0.40
CA ASN A 181 -1.44 -4.41 -0.28
C ASN A 181 -1.10 -4.02 1.17
N GLN A 182 -1.73 -4.67 2.15
CA GLN A 182 -1.41 -4.48 3.56
C GLN A 182 0.03 -4.87 3.90
N ILE A 183 0.59 -5.88 3.25
CA ILE A 183 2.02 -6.21 3.40
C ILE A 183 2.90 -5.00 3.05
N ALA A 184 2.55 -4.26 1.98
CA ALA A 184 3.30 -3.09 1.54
C ALA A 184 3.02 -1.82 2.35
N ILE A 185 1.80 -1.65 2.87
CA ILE A 185 1.31 -0.40 3.48
C ILE A 185 1.47 -0.37 5.02
N GLN A 186 1.33 -1.51 5.69
CA GLN A 186 1.17 -1.57 7.16
C GLN A 186 2.41 -2.08 7.90
N HIS A 187 3.26 -2.84 7.22
CA HIS A 187 4.58 -3.11 7.75
C HIS A 187 5.48 -1.92 7.45
N ASP A 188 5.47 -0.91 8.33
CA ASP A 188 6.53 0.10 8.33
C ASP A 188 7.87 -0.64 8.50
N PRO A 189 8.69 -0.77 7.44
CA PRO A 189 9.95 -1.49 7.53
C PRO A 189 10.95 -0.71 8.39
N SER A 190 10.70 0.58 8.64
CA SER A 190 11.55 1.45 9.44
C SER A 190 11.35 1.23 10.94
N ASN A 191 10.24 0.62 11.37
CA ASN A 191 9.94 0.37 12.78
C ASN A 191 10.60 -0.94 13.26
N PRO A 192 11.62 -0.88 14.15
CA PRO A 192 12.33 -2.06 14.64
C PRO A 192 11.49 -2.94 15.57
N ASN A 193 10.37 -2.42 16.10
CA ASN A 193 9.43 -3.16 16.93
C ASN A 193 8.37 -3.90 16.11
N ASN A 194 8.27 -3.62 14.80
CA ASN A 194 7.37 -4.31 13.87
C ASN A 194 8.01 -5.65 13.43
N LYS A 195 8.37 -6.47 14.43
CA LYS A 195 8.91 -7.83 14.27
C LYS A 195 7.85 -8.85 13.87
N GLU A 196 6.61 -8.41 13.65
CA GLU A 196 5.54 -9.31 13.26
C GLU A 196 5.84 -9.97 11.92
N ASN A 197 5.38 -11.21 11.87
CA ASN A 197 5.85 -12.29 11.03
C ASN A 197 5.41 -12.07 9.57
N ILE A 198 5.97 -11.07 8.86
CA ILE A 198 5.71 -10.82 7.42
C ILE A 198 5.92 -12.13 6.63
N SER A 199 6.92 -12.92 7.03
CA SER A 199 7.15 -14.27 6.50
C SER A 199 5.99 -15.23 6.74
N GLY A 200 5.39 -15.21 7.93
CA GLY A 200 4.21 -16.02 8.27
C GLY A 200 2.99 -15.63 7.45
N LEU A 201 2.68 -14.32 7.37
CA LEU A 201 1.58 -13.82 6.54
C LEU A 201 1.80 -14.14 5.05
N LEU A 202 3.03 -14.02 4.55
CA LEU A 202 3.39 -14.38 3.17
C LEU A 202 3.22 -15.89 2.90
N ILE A 203 3.59 -16.75 3.86
CA ILE A 203 3.37 -18.20 3.75
C ILE A 203 1.86 -18.49 3.69
N ASP A 204 1.09 -17.86 4.56
CA ASP A 204 -0.36 -18.05 4.65
C ASP A 204 -1.06 -17.59 3.37
N LEU A 205 -0.71 -16.41 2.85
CA LEU A 205 -1.24 -15.92 1.57
C LEU A 205 -0.85 -16.81 0.39
N ASN A 206 0.36 -17.37 0.36
CA ASN A 206 0.76 -18.33 -0.67
C ASN A 206 -0.08 -19.61 -0.61
N GLN A 207 -0.44 -20.09 0.58
CA GLN A 207 -1.33 -21.25 0.72
C GLN A 207 -2.74 -20.92 0.22
N ILE A 208 -3.24 -19.74 0.55
CA ILE A 208 -4.55 -19.24 0.11
C ILE A 208 -4.60 -19.14 -1.41
N VAL A 209 -3.62 -18.47 -2.04
CA VAL A 209 -3.56 -18.33 -3.49
C VAL A 209 -3.50 -19.68 -4.19
N LYS A 210 -2.65 -20.60 -3.74
CA LYS A 210 -2.59 -21.96 -4.30
C LYS A 210 -3.93 -22.69 -4.20
N LYS A 211 -4.68 -22.45 -3.12
CA LYS A 211 -6.01 -23.04 -2.94
C LYS A 211 -7.02 -22.40 -3.91
N CYS A 212 -6.99 -21.09 -4.06
CA CYS A 212 -7.80 -20.37 -5.05
C CYS A 212 -7.49 -20.81 -6.49
N GLU A 213 -6.22 -21.02 -6.85
CA GLU A 213 -5.82 -21.54 -8.17
C GLU A 213 -6.40 -22.94 -8.42
N LYS A 214 -6.40 -23.82 -7.41
CA LYS A 214 -6.98 -25.17 -7.51
C LYS A 214 -8.50 -25.14 -7.72
N LEU A 215 -9.18 -24.14 -7.16
CA LEU A 215 -10.61 -23.94 -7.34
C LEU A 215 -10.99 -23.45 -8.76
N LYS A 216 -10.02 -23.38 -9.69
CA LYS A 216 -10.17 -22.83 -11.05
C LYS A 216 -10.82 -21.45 -11.03
N ILE A 217 -10.52 -20.65 -10.00
CA ILE A 217 -10.82 -19.23 -10.01
C ILE A 217 -10.03 -18.66 -11.18
N ASP A 218 -10.75 -18.27 -12.23
CA ASP A 218 -10.19 -18.10 -13.55
C ASP A 218 -9.04 -17.08 -13.54
N LYS A 219 -7.87 -17.50 -14.02
CA LYS A 219 -6.65 -16.66 -14.05
C LYS A 219 -6.80 -15.46 -14.98
N ASP A 220 -7.78 -15.54 -15.88
CA ASP A 220 -8.07 -14.50 -16.88
C ASP A 220 -8.89 -13.34 -16.29
N LYS A 221 -9.36 -13.43 -15.03
CA LYS A 221 -9.87 -12.27 -14.29
C LYS A 221 -8.67 -11.46 -13.78
N ALA A 222 -8.48 -10.27 -14.35
CA ALA A 222 -7.34 -9.38 -14.13
C ALA A 222 -6.97 -9.12 -12.64
N GLU A 223 -7.95 -9.09 -11.74
CA GLU A 223 -7.71 -8.84 -10.30
C GLU A 223 -6.97 -10.00 -9.60
N PHE A 224 -7.17 -11.23 -10.06
CA PHE A 224 -6.51 -12.41 -9.49
C PHE A 224 -5.09 -12.57 -10.03
N SER A 225 -4.86 -12.29 -11.32
CA SER A 225 -3.53 -12.35 -11.93
C SER A 225 -2.57 -11.38 -11.25
N GLU A 226 -2.98 -10.12 -11.05
CA GLU A 226 -2.17 -9.10 -10.38
C GLU A 226 -1.77 -9.51 -8.95
N SER A 227 -2.72 -10.05 -8.18
CA SER A 227 -2.49 -10.56 -6.82
C SER A 227 -1.48 -11.71 -6.82
N THR A 228 -1.60 -12.65 -7.76
CA THR A 228 -0.68 -13.78 -7.87
C THR A 228 0.73 -13.36 -8.30
N GLU A 229 0.84 -12.40 -9.22
CA GLU A 229 2.12 -11.84 -9.68
C GLU A 229 2.84 -11.11 -8.54
N THR A 230 2.10 -10.29 -7.79
CA THR A 230 2.64 -9.54 -6.64
C THR A 230 3.13 -10.49 -5.54
N LEU A 231 2.37 -11.53 -5.21
CA LEU A 231 2.81 -12.54 -4.24
C LEU A 231 4.00 -13.35 -4.74
N SER A 232 4.02 -13.69 -6.02
CA SER A 232 5.16 -14.35 -6.66
C SER A 232 6.41 -13.48 -6.55
N GLU A 233 6.29 -12.17 -6.80
CA GLU A 233 7.36 -11.21 -6.56
C GLU A 233 7.82 -11.22 -5.10
N TYR A 234 6.91 -11.07 -4.13
CA TYR A 234 7.25 -11.05 -2.70
C TYR A 234 7.89 -12.36 -2.23
N SER A 235 7.46 -13.50 -2.75
CA SER A 235 8.00 -14.82 -2.40
C SER A 235 9.50 -14.97 -2.72
N LYS A 236 9.98 -14.30 -3.80
CA LYS A 236 11.41 -14.25 -4.17
C LYS A 236 12.25 -13.58 -3.09
N PHE A 237 11.63 -12.76 -2.24
CA PHE A 237 12.26 -12.03 -1.15
C PHE A 237 11.86 -12.57 0.22
N SER A 238 11.38 -13.81 0.35
CA SER A 238 10.89 -14.38 1.63
C SER A 238 11.89 -14.37 2.82
N GLY A 239 13.16 -14.03 2.60
CA GLY A 239 14.17 -13.77 3.66
C GLY A 239 14.63 -12.31 3.82
N CYS A 240 14.18 -11.41 2.94
CA CYS A 240 14.53 -9.99 2.91
C CYS A 240 13.38 -9.10 2.40
N LEU A 241 12.13 -9.53 2.61
CA LEU A 241 10.93 -8.88 2.08
C LEU A 241 10.76 -7.48 2.68
N LYS A 242 11.09 -7.35 3.97
CA LYS A 242 11.11 -6.07 4.68
C LYS A 242 12.02 -5.07 3.96
N GLU A 243 13.25 -5.48 3.65
CA GLU A 243 14.23 -4.65 2.94
C GLU A 243 13.81 -4.37 1.50
N TYR A 244 13.19 -5.35 0.83
CA TYR A 244 12.65 -5.18 -0.51
C TYR A 244 11.56 -4.12 -0.55
N LEU A 245 10.58 -4.19 0.36
CA LEU A 245 9.50 -3.21 0.47
C LEU A 245 10.04 -1.84 0.85
N LEU A 246 11.02 -1.77 1.74
CA LEU A 246 11.69 -0.51 2.08
C LEU A 246 12.35 0.13 0.86
N ALA A 247 13.06 -0.66 0.04
CA ALA A 247 13.68 -0.18 -1.19
C ALA A 247 12.64 0.24 -2.24
N LYS A 248 11.57 -0.55 -2.42
CA LYS A 248 10.47 -0.28 -3.37
C LYS A 248 9.71 0.99 -2.99
N ASN A 249 9.30 1.13 -1.74
CA ASN A 249 8.54 2.29 -1.24
C ASN A 249 9.35 3.61 -1.24
N ASN A 250 10.68 3.53 -1.26
CA ASN A 250 11.55 4.70 -1.41
C ASN A 250 12.04 4.90 -2.86
N HIS A 251 11.44 4.22 -3.85
CA HIS A 251 11.78 4.33 -5.28
C HIS A 251 13.26 4.02 -5.60
N LEU A 252 13.93 3.21 -4.78
CA LEU A 252 15.35 2.89 -4.94
C LEU A 252 15.61 1.82 -6.01
N LEU A 253 14.54 1.19 -6.49
CA LEU A 253 14.55 0.14 -7.51
C LEU A 253 13.95 0.60 -8.84
N ASP A 254 13.49 1.85 -8.92
CA ASP A 254 12.85 2.42 -10.10
C ASP A 254 13.88 2.61 -11.23
N GLU A 255 13.40 2.57 -12.47
CA GLU A 255 14.24 2.73 -13.65
C GLU A 255 14.90 4.11 -13.70
N VAL A 256 16.20 4.15 -13.99
CA VAL A 256 16.97 5.40 -14.09
C VAL A 256 16.47 6.22 -15.28
N GLY A 257 16.04 7.45 -15.01
CA GLY A 257 15.49 8.34 -16.03
C GLY A 257 14.04 8.02 -16.42
N GLY A 258 13.39 7.11 -15.71
CA GLY A 258 11.95 6.86 -15.85
C GLY A 258 11.10 8.05 -15.37
N ASN A 259 9.77 7.90 -15.43
CA ASN A 259 8.82 8.97 -15.11
C ASN A 259 8.52 9.12 -13.61
N ASN A 260 8.98 8.20 -12.76
CA ASN A 260 8.74 8.25 -11.33
C ASN A 260 9.68 9.25 -10.64
N PHE A 261 9.15 9.97 -9.66
CA PHE A 261 9.92 10.93 -8.87
C PHE A 261 10.88 10.24 -7.89
N GLY A 262 12.00 9.74 -8.43
CA GLY A 262 13.02 8.96 -7.72
C GLY A 262 14.40 9.63 -7.70
N PRO A 263 15.42 8.89 -7.22
CA PRO A 263 16.80 9.37 -7.10
C PRO A 263 17.38 10.00 -8.39
N SER A 264 16.94 9.55 -9.56
CA SER A 264 17.36 10.08 -10.86
C SER A 264 16.69 11.40 -11.26
N GLN A 265 15.63 11.83 -10.56
CA GLN A 265 14.86 13.04 -10.88
C GLN A 265 14.94 14.12 -9.78
N TRP A 266 15.37 13.77 -8.56
CA TRP A 266 15.36 14.73 -7.45
C TRP A 266 16.20 15.99 -7.72
N HIS A 267 17.20 15.95 -8.61
CA HIS A 267 17.98 17.14 -8.95
C HIS A 267 17.18 18.17 -9.77
N ILE A 268 16.06 17.79 -10.38
CA ILE A 268 15.18 18.67 -11.16
C ILE A 268 14.28 19.44 -10.19
N ASP A 269 13.41 18.72 -9.46
CA ASP A 269 12.31 19.35 -8.70
C ASP A 269 12.58 19.58 -7.20
N CYS A 270 13.79 19.28 -6.70
CA CYS A 270 14.14 19.58 -5.30
C CYS A 270 14.94 20.87 -5.14
N SER A 271 14.56 21.63 -4.11
CA SER A 271 15.46 22.60 -3.46
C SER A 271 16.71 21.89 -2.90
N LYS A 272 17.82 22.62 -2.72
CA LYS A 272 19.06 22.08 -2.14
C LYS A 272 18.82 21.35 -0.81
N LYS A 273 18.01 21.94 0.07
CA LYS A 273 17.65 21.37 1.39
C LYS A 273 16.93 20.04 1.23
N ASN A 274 15.92 19.97 0.35
CA ASN A 274 15.15 18.75 0.12
C ASN A 274 15.98 17.68 -0.60
N TYR A 275 16.84 18.08 -1.54
CA TYR A 275 17.76 17.17 -2.23
C TYR A 275 18.71 16.47 -1.25
N LEU A 276 19.36 17.25 -0.36
CA LEU A 276 20.25 16.71 0.67
C LEU A 276 19.51 15.77 1.62
N LYS A 277 18.30 16.15 2.03
CA LYS A 277 17.45 15.39 2.95
C LYS A 277 17.02 14.05 2.36
N LYS A 278 16.59 14.02 1.10
CA LYS A 278 16.24 12.78 0.39
C LYS A 278 17.43 11.83 0.33
N TRP A 279 18.62 12.33 -0.04
CA TRP A 279 19.84 11.52 -0.03
C TRP A 279 20.26 11.03 1.37
N LYS A 280 20.06 11.84 2.40
CA LYS A 280 20.30 11.41 3.79
C LYS A 280 19.39 10.22 4.16
N LYS A 281 18.08 10.34 3.89
CA LYS A 281 17.11 9.26 4.11
C LYS A 281 17.47 8.00 3.32
N THR A 282 17.89 8.15 2.06
CA THR A 282 18.36 7.02 1.24
C THR A 282 19.55 6.29 1.86
N LEU A 283 20.54 7.02 2.38
CA LEU A 283 21.70 6.40 3.04
C LEU A 283 21.29 5.68 4.33
N GLU A 284 20.37 6.26 5.11
CA GLU A 284 19.79 5.61 6.30
C GLU A 284 19.04 4.32 5.92
N THR A 285 18.27 4.33 4.82
CA THR A 285 17.63 3.13 4.26
C THR A 285 18.65 2.06 3.84
N ILE A 286 19.76 2.45 3.21
CA ILE A 286 20.81 1.50 2.82
C ILE A 286 21.43 0.84 4.05
N ASP A 287 21.69 1.61 5.11
CA ASP A 287 22.24 1.07 6.36
C ASP A 287 21.28 0.04 6.97
N GLN A 288 19.96 0.28 6.95
CA GLN A 288 18.95 -0.70 7.39
C GLN A 288 18.95 -1.97 6.54
N ILE A 289 19.00 -1.85 5.20
CA ILE A 289 19.04 -3.01 4.30
C ILE A 289 20.29 -3.88 4.58
N LYS A 290 21.42 -3.23 4.86
CA LYS A 290 22.71 -3.87 5.11
C LYS A 290 22.73 -4.72 6.39
N GLU A 291 21.87 -4.44 7.35
CA GLU A 291 21.76 -5.22 8.59
C GLU A 291 21.26 -6.65 8.34
N ASN A 292 20.58 -6.92 7.22
CA ASN A 292 20.11 -8.25 6.85
C ASN A 292 21.06 -8.95 5.85
N PRO A 293 21.80 -10.00 6.25
CA PRO A 293 22.70 -10.72 5.35
C PRO A 293 21.99 -11.36 4.14
N LYS A 294 20.71 -11.72 4.28
CA LYS A 294 19.90 -12.28 3.18
C LYS A 294 19.53 -11.22 2.13
N ALA A 295 19.64 -9.94 2.46
CA ALA A 295 19.37 -8.83 1.55
C ALA A 295 20.59 -8.43 0.70
N ARG A 296 21.72 -9.15 0.75
CA ARG A 296 22.96 -8.75 0.05
C ARG A 296 22.77 -8.51 -1.45
N ALA A 297 22.12 -9.42 -2.16
CA ALA A 297 21.87 -9.26 -3.60
C ALA A 297 20.95 -8.07 -3.90
N LEU A 298 19.97 -7.81 -3.03
CA LEU A 298 19.11 -6.64 -3.12
C LEU A 298 19.91 -5.36 -2.87
N LEU A 299 20.78 -5.33 -1.87
CA LEU A 299 21.66 -4.21 -1.54
C LEU A 299 22.57 -3.86 -2.73
N GLU A 300 23.19 -4.87 -3.35
CA GLU A 300 24.03 -4.68 -4.54
C GLU A 300 23.23 -4.07 -5.70
N LYS A 301 21.99 -4.53 -5.92
CA LYS A 301 21.08 -3.98 -6.93
C LYS A 301 20.71 -2.51 -6.63
N VAL A 302 20.35 -2.20 -5.38
CA VAL A 302 20.02 -0.84 -4.94
C VAL A 302 21.21 0.10 -5.13
N ILE A 303 22.41 -0.29 -4.66
CA ILE A 303 23.62 0.54 -4.79
C ILE A 303 23.95 0.80 -6.26
N LYS A 304 23.82 -0.21 -7.12
CA LYS A 304 24.03 -0.06 -8.56
C LYS A 304 23.06 0.97 -9.14
N ASN A 305 21.77 0.82 -8.87
CA ASN A 305 20.72 1.71 -9.39
C ASN A 305 20.92 3.16 -8.92
N LEU A 306 21.32 3.37 -7.65
CA LEU A 306 21.61 4.70 -7.10
C LEU A 306 22.84 5.34 -7.73
N LYS A 307 23.89 4.56 -8.01
CA LYS A 307 25.06 5.08 -8.74
C LYS A 307 24.67 5.51 -10.15
N GLU A 308 23.90 4.69 -10.86
CA GLU A 308 23.41 5.01 -12.21
C GLU A 308 22.50 6.25 -12.19
N SER A 309 21.64 6.39 -11.17
CA SER A 309 20.81 7.58 -10.94
C SER A 309 21.63 8.86 -10.72
N LEU A 310 22.72 8.77 -9.94
CA LEU A 310 23.62 9.91 -9.70
C LEU A 310 24.37 10.32 -10.97
N GLU A 311 24.83 9.35 -11.77
CA GLU A 311 25.46 9.62 -13.06
C GLU A 311 24.48 10.25 -14.05
N TYR A 312 23.23 9.79 -14.06
CA TYR A 312 22.16 10.40 -14.85
C TYR A 312 21.93 11.86 -14.44
N ALA A 313 21.71 12.10 -13.14
CA ALA A 313 21.51 13.44 -12.59
C ALA A 313 22.69 14.38 -12.90
N LYS A 314 23.93 13.87 -12.84
CA LYS A 314 25.13 14.64 -13.16
C LYS A 314 25.15 15.08 -14.63
N LYS A 315 24.86 14.16 -15.56
CA LYS A 315 24.79 14.46 -16.99
C LYS A 315 23.67 15.44 -17.31
N ASP A 316 22.55 15.32 -16.63
CA ASP A 316 21.39 16.19 -16.84
C ASP A 316 21.68 17.63 -16.37
N LEU A 317 22.26 17.77 -15.17
CA LEU A 317 22.76 19.06 -14.67
C LEU A 317 23.84 19.68 -15.58
N GLU A 318 24.67 18.88 -16.23
CA GLU A 318 25.68 19.37 -17.19
C GLU A 318 25.06 19.89 -18.50
N ARG A 319 23.90 19.37 -18.90
CA ARG A 319 23.13 19.93 -20.03
C ARG A 319 22.49 21.26 -19.68
N ASP A 320 22.06 21.42 -18.43
CA ASP A 320 21.51 22.68 -17.93
C ASP A 320 22.55 23.81 -17.90
N LEU A 321 23.83 23.50 -17.77
CA LEU A 321 24.92 24.50 -17.84
C LEU A 321 25.27 24.92 -19.27
N LEU A 322 24.61 24.37 -20.29
CA LEU A 322 24.83 24.84 -21.66
C LEU A 322 24.22 26.24 -21.83
N PRO A 323 24.98 27.20 -22.41
CA PRO A 323 24.51 28.57 -22.55
C PRO A 323 23.21 28.63 -23.36
N ILE A 324 22.25 29.40 -22.86
CA ILE A 324 21.04 29.76 -23.61
C ILE A 324 21.49 30.46 -24.89
N ASP A 325 20.99 30.07 -26.07
CA ASP A 325 21.35 30.72 -27.32
C ASP A 325 20.93 32.20 -27.28
N THR A 326 21.91 33.08 -27.02
CA THR A 326 21.70 34.50 -26.69
C THR A 326 21.34 35.36 -27.89
N ARG A 327 21.12 34.75 -29.08
CA ARG A 327 20.86 35.46 -30.34
C ARG A 327 19.49 36.16 -30.42
N THR A 328 18.62 36.01 -29.42
CA THR A 328 17.28 36.62 -29.37
C THR A 328 17.03 37.52 -28.14
N ILE A 329 18.06 37.83 -27.35
CA ILE A 329 17.89 38.55 -26.08
C ILE A 329 17.75 40.07 -26.31
N ASN A 330 16.67 40.64 -25.76
CA ASN A 330 16.44 42.07 -25.71
C ASN A 330 17.43 42.72 -24.72
N PRO A 331 18.23 43.72 -25.11
CA PRO A 331 19.23 44.34 -24.24
C PRO A 331 18.68 44.94 -22.94
N ALA A 332 17.36 45.18 -22.84
CA ALA A 332 16.70 45.64 -21.62
C ALA A 332 16.65 44.59 -20.48
N ASN A 333 16.78 43.29 -20.79
CA ASN A 333 16.65 42.20 -19.81
C ASN A 333 17.99 41.57 -19.41
N LYS A 334 19.09 42.07 -19.97
CA LYS A 334 20.42 41.42 -19.88
C LYS A 334 20.94 41.28 -18.44
N ILE A 335 20.68 42.25 -17.57
CA ILE A 335 21.13 42.23 -16.17
C ILE A 335 20.30 41.24 -15.34
N GLU A 336 19.00 41.12 -15.60
CA GLU A 336 18.13 40.15 -14.91
C GLU A 336 18.49 38.71 -15.32
N GLU A 337 18.80 38.50 -16.60
CA GLU A 337 19.26 37.20 -17.09
C GLU A 337 20.66 36.81 -16.56
N GLU A 338 21.62 37.74 -16.48
CA GLU A 338 22.93 37.49 -15.85
C GLU A 338 22.79 37.11 -14.36
N ILE A 339 21.88 37.76 -13.61
CA ILE A 339 21.60 37.43 -12.20
C ILE A 339 20.93 36.05 -12.07
N GLU A 340 20.03 35.68 -12.98
CA GLU A 340 19.40 34.35 -12.98
C GLU A 340 20.36 33.24 -13.43
N GLU A 341 21.30 33.53 -14.33
CA GLU A 341 22.38 32.62 -14.74
C GLU A 341 23.34 32.33 -13.57
N ASP A 342 23.80 33.36 -12.85
CA ASP A 342 24.66 33.20 -11.66
C ASP A 342 23.98 32.37 -10.55
N LYS A 343 22.67 32.58 -10.33
CA LYS A 343 21.89 31.78 -9.36
C LYS A 343 21.75 30.33 -9.83
N ARG A 344 21.53 30.09 -11.12
CA ARG A 344 21.43 28.75 -11.71
C ARG A 344 22.75 27.99 -11.54
N ASP A 345 23.87 28.63 -11.86
CA ASP A 345 25.21 28.06 -11.74
C ASP A 345 25.55 27.69 -10.30
N ALA A 346 25.19 28.53 -9.33
CA ALA A 346 25.35 28.25 -7.91
C ALA A 346 24.52 27.02 -7.48
N ILE A 347 23.26 26.92 -7.91
CA ILE A 347 22.38 25.78 -7.60
C ILE A 347 22.91 24.48 -8.20
N VAL A 348 23.35 24.52 -9.46
CA VAL A 348 23.92 23.36 -10.14
C VAL A 348 25.20 22.90 -9.45
N THR A 349 26.09 23.84 -9.11
CA THR A 349 27.36 23.55 -8.40
C THR A 349 27.11 22.87 -7.06
N ASP A 350 26.16 23.40 -6.28
CA ASP A 350 25.76 22.82 -4.99
C ASP A 350 25.23 21.38 -5.12
N LYS A 351 24.37 21.13 -6.13
CA LYS A 351 23.83 19.79 -6.39
C LYS A 351 24.95 18.82 -6.83
N ARG A 352 25.91 19.26 -7.65
CA ARG A 352 27.08 18.44 -8.05
C ARG A 352 27.95 18.04 -6.84
N ILE A 353 28.22 18.96 -5.92
CA ILE A 353 28.97 18.66 -4.69
C ILE A 353 28.25 17.57 -3.87
N ILE A 354 26.92 17.64 -3.77
CA ILE A 354 26.12 16.62 -3.07
C ILE A 354 26.24 15.27 -3.80
N ILE A 355 26.08 15.25 -5.12
CA ILE A 355 26.22 14.04 -5.96
C ILE A 355 27.56 13.35 -5.71
N ASP A 356 28.68 14.08 -5.86
CA ASP A 356 30.01 13.50 -5.72
C ASP A 356 30.27 12.96 -4.29
N LYS A 357 29.77 13.67 -3.28
CA LYS A 357 29.86 13.24 -1.87
C LYS A 357 29.07 11.96 -1.61
N VAL A 358 27.85 11.86 -2.11
CA VAL A 358 27.00 10.66 -1.96
C VAL A 358 27.62 9.49 -2.73
N TYR A 359 28.06 9.72 -3.97
CA TYR A 359 28.68 8.70 -4.80
C TYR A 359 29.94 8.10 -4.14
N SER A 360 30.77 8.94 -3.53
CA SER A 360 31.93 8.50 -2.74
C SER A 360 31.54 7.64 -1.55
N LYS A 361 30.44 7.96 -0.85
CA LYS A 361 29.90 7.11 0.22
C LYS A 361 29.43 5.76 -0.32
N LEU A 362 28.64 5.74 -1.40
CA LEU A 362 28.15 4.50 -2.03
C LEU A 362 29.28 3.59 -2.54
N LYS A 363 30.43 4.14 -2.93
CA LYS A 363 31.63 3.37 -3.29
C LYS A 363 32.26 2.63 -2.10
N LYS A 364 32.07 3.11 -0.87
CA LYS A 364 32.64 2.53 0.36
C LYS A 364 31.77 1.45 0.97
N ILE A 365 30.51 1.32 0.52
CA ILE A 365 29.60 0.28 0.99
C ILE A 365 29.98 -1.02 0.30
N LYS A 366 30.33 -2.02 1.11
CA LYS A 366 30.73 -3.36 0.69
C LYS A 366 29.56 -4.33 0.80
#